data_AF-A0A947ZA16-F1
#
_entry.id   AF-A0A947ZA16-F1
#
_cell.length_a   1.000
_cell.length_b   1.000
_cell.length_c   1.000
_cell.angle_alpha   90.00
_cell.angle_beta   90.00
_cell.angle_gamma   90.00
#
_symmetry.space_group_name_H-M   'P 1'
#
loop_
_entity.id
_entity.type
_entity.pdbx_description
1 polymer ?
#
loop_
_entity_poly.entity_id
_entity_poly.type
_entity_poly.pdbx_seq_one_letter_code
_entity_poly.pdbx_strand_id
1 'polypeptide(L)'
;MVKSAVLFVLLLLLVSCSDQTTRKIETVSVASRNVAMPQKAKTGHLAMAQRSQVRQRALPHFVKSCDESQLLTYQGFEARLSQNGFEKDNAIPVLLMGLGHREERVRERAKKVLEGISAHEMVFLVGALADDELAEPAAMTLGNMGTRARSAIGPLAELFLRGKTPGRKAALPSTRLAVLIALSEIDPLHPRTRAVITRALSDADPSISLFAVALVKTVGAAKKPVAEQLPVRA
;
A
#
# COMPACT_ATOMS: atom_id res chain seq x y z
N MET A 1 16.75 12.81 19.53
CA MET A 1 15.86 13.99 19.50
C MET A 1 15.24 14.28 18.12
N VAL A 2 15.66 13.63 17.03
CA VAL A 2 15.13 13.87 15.66
C VAL A 2 13.77 13.19 15.37
N LYS A 3 13.40 12.13 16.12
CA LYS A 3 12.12 11.41 15.93
C LYS A 3 10.87 12.22 16.29
N SER A 4 10.99 13.25 17.14
CA SER A 4 9.85 14.09 17.55
C SER A 4 9.45 15.14 16.51
N ALA A 5 10.40 15.64 15.71
CA ALA A 5 10.11 16.70 14.75
C ALA A 5 9.27 16.20 13.56
N VAL A 6 9.50 14.96 13.13
CA VAL A 6 8.76 14.33 12.01
C VAL A 6 7.29 14.08 12.39
N LEU A 7 7.02 13.68 13.64
CA LEU A 7 5.67 13.46 14.14
C LEU A 7 4.88 14.77 14.30
N PHE A 8 5.57 15.87 14.64
CA PHE A 8 4.95 17.17 14.82
C PHE A 8 4.54 17.83 13.50
N VAL A 9 5.34 17.64 12.44
CA VAL A 9 4.97 18.05 11.07
C VAL A 9 3.81 17.21 10.54
N LEU A 10 3.75 15.92 10.88
CA LEU A 10 2.66 15.01 10.52
C LEU A 10 1.31 15.41 11.16
N LEU A 11 1.33 15.93 12.39
CA LEU A 11 0.11 16.32 13.13
C LEU A 11 -0.46 17.66 12.66
N LEU A 12 0.39 18.60 12.24
CA LEU A 12 -0.04 19.93 11.77
C LEU A 12 -0.68 19.90 10.36
N LEU A 13 -0.32 18.93 9.53
CA LEU A 13 -0.86 18.81 8.17
C LEU A 13 -2.25 18.15 8.10
N LEU A 14 -2.68 17.45 9.15
CA LEU A 14 -3.98 16.79 9.20
C LEU A 14 -5.13 17.72 9.63
N VAL A 15 -4.82 18.87 10.26
CA VAL A 15 -5.84 19.81 10.78
C VAL A 15 -6.29 20.83 9.72
N SER A 16 -5.51 21.07 8.67
CA SER A 16 -5.80 22.14 7.70
C SER A 16 -6.62 21.73 6.46
N CYS A 17 -7.15 20.50 6.40
CA CYS A 17 -7.82 19.97 5.21
C CYS A 17 -9.35 19.81 5.35
N SER A 18 -9.97 20.40 6.39
CA SER A 18 -11.40 20.18 6.70
C SER A 18 -12.35 21.29 6.25
N ASP A 19 -11.89 22.32 5.56
CA ASP A 19 -12.76 23.45 5.21
C ASP A 19 -12.58 23.85 3.75
N GLN A 20 -13.59 23.54 2.94
CA GLN A 20 -14.03 24.22 1.70
C GLN A 20 -14.61 23.21 0.71
N THR A 21 -15.95 23.05 0.74
CA THR A 21 -16.82 23.07 -0.46
C THR A 21 -18.28 22.84 -0.05
N THR A 22 -18.96 23.91 0.35
CA THR A 22 -20.42 24.02 0.25
C THR A 22 -20.76 25.12 -0.74
N ARG A 23 -21.92 25.00 -1.42
CA ARG A 23 -22.52 25.88 -2.48
C ARG A 23 -22.26 25.35 -3.91
N LYS A 24 -23.22 25.14 -4.81
CA LYS A 24 -24.62 25.59 -4.98
C LYS A 24 -25.38 24.51 -5.76
N ILE A 25 -26.65 24.27 -5.41
CA ILE A 25 -27.59 23.52 -6.24
C ILE A 25 -28.23 24.53 -7.20
N GLU A 26 -27.91 24.42 -8.49
CA GLU A 26 -28.69 25.05 -9.57
C GLU A 26 -29.34 23.94 -10.39
N THR A 27 -30.67 23.96 -10.37
CA THR A 27 -31.56 23.12 -11.15
C THR A 27 -31.49 23.52 -12.62
N VAL A 28 -30.97 22.64 -13.47
CA VAL A 28 -31.14 22.75 -14.92
C VAL A 28 -31.85 21.50 -15.44
N SER A 29 -33.11 21.72 -15.80
CA SER A 29 -33.94 20.86 -16.64
C SER A 29 -33.33 20.75 -18.03
N VAL A 30 -32.94 19.54 -18.45
CA VAL A 30 -32.87 19.17 -19.87
C VAL A 30 -33.17 17.68 -20.04
N ALA A 31 -34.31 17.44 -20.69
CA ALA A 31 -34.62 16.39 -21.65
C ALA A 31 -33.74 15.13 -21.73
N SER A 32 -34.44 13.99 -21.63
CA SER A 32 -34.10 12.67 -22.12
C SER A 32 -33.05 12.65 -23.24
N ARG A 33 -31.82 12.31 -22.88
CA ARG A 33 -30.88 11.62 -23.77
C ARG A 33 -30.46 10.33 -23.10
N ASN A 34 -31.02 9.23 -23.60
CA ASN A 34 -30.51 7.88 -23.38
C ASN A 34 -29.08 7.81 -23.93
N VAL A 35 -28.10 8.20 -23.11
CA VAL A 35 -26.71 7.85 -23.33
C VAL A 35 -26.51 6.49 -22.69
N ALA A 36 -26.55 5.44 -23.52
CA ALA A 36 -26.18 4.10 -23.13
C ALA A 36 -24.73 4.10 -22.64
N MET A 37 -24.55 4.19 -21.32
CA MET A 37 -23.26 3.97 -20.66
C MET A 37 -22.80 2.52 -20.95
N PRO A 38 -21.52 2.29 -21.28
CA PRO A 38 -21.04 0.96 -21.60
C PRO A 38 -21.24 0.01 -20.41
N GLN A 39 -22.05 -1.04 -20.58
CA GLN A 39 -22.40 -2.04 -19.56
C GLN A 39 -21.19 -2.63 -18.83
N LYS A 40 -20.01 -2.69 -19.48
CA LYS A 40 -18.75 -3.17 -18.92
C LYS A 40 -18.22 -2.32 -17.75
N ALA A 41 -18.53 -1.02 -17.73
CA ALA A 41 -18.14 -0.14 -16.62
C ALA A 41 -19.01 -0.36 -15.38
N LYS A 42 -20.31 -0.63 -15.55
CA LYS A 42 -21.23 -0.93 -14.44
C LYS A 42 -20.85 -2.23 -13.73
N THR A 43 -20.55 -3.30 -14.47
CA THR A 43 -20.17 -4.59 -13.89
C THR A 43 -18.86 -4.54 -13.08
N GLY A 44 -17.89 -3.71 -13.49
CA GLY A 44 -16.64 -3.53 -12.74
C GLY A 44 -16.84 -2.86 -11.38
N HIS A 45 -17.61 -1.77 -11.32
CA HIS A 45 -17.87 -1.05 -10.06
C HIS A 45 -18.71 -1.88 -9.08
N LEU A 46 -19.70 -2.63 -9.57
CA LEU A 46 -20.50 -3.56 -8.77
C LEU A 46 -19.64 -4.67 -8.15
N ALA A 47 -18.70 -5.25 -8.92
CA ALA A 47 -17.80 -6.28 -8.41
C ALA A 47 -16.82 -5.75 -7.34
N MET A 48 -16.29 -4.53 -7.51
CA MET A 48 -15.42 -3.89 -6.51
C MET A 48 -16.19 -3.56 -5.21
N ALA A 49 -17.39 -3.01 -5.34
CA ALA A 49 -18.26 -2.73 -4.20
C ALA A 49 -18.60 -4.01 -3.43
N GLN A 50 -18.92 -5.10 -4.15
CA GLN A 50 -19.21 -6.39 -3.53
C GLN A 50 -17.99 -6.94 -2.77
N ARG A 51 -16.79 -6.87 -3.36
CA ARG A 51 -15.55 -7.29 -2.68
C ARG A 51 -15.30 -6.47 -1.43
N SER A 52 -15.43 -5.14 -1.51
CA SER A 52 -15.28 -4.27 -0.33
C SER A 52 -16.30 -4.61 0.76
N GLN A 53 -17.56 -4.86 0.39
CA GLN A 53 -18.60 -5.26 1.34
C GLN A 53 -18.31 -6.61 2.00
N VAL A 54 -17.86 -7.63 1.25
CA VAL A 54 -17.47 -8.93 1.82
C VAL A 54 -16.34 -8.76 2.83
N ARG A 55 -15.32 -7.96 2.52
CA ARG A 55 -14.20 -7.68 3.45
C ARG A 55 -14.66 -6.95 4.71
N GLN A 56 -15.53 -5.96 4.57
CA GLN A 56 -16.11 -5.24 5.71
C GLN A 56 -16.92 -6.16 6.62
N ARG A 57 -17.64 -7.15 6.04
CA ARG A 57 -18.36 -8.16 6.82
C ARG A 57 -17.43 -9.16 7.49
N ALA A 58 -16.28 -9.46 6.89
CA ALA A 58 -15.28 -10.35 7.46
C ALA A 58 -14.44 -9.71 8.58
N LEU A 59 -14.22 -8.39 8.54
CA LEU A 59 -13.36 -7.69 9.49
C LEU A 59 -13.79 -7.87 10.97
N PRO A 60 -15.08 -7.77 11.35
CA PRO A 60 -15.51 -8.06 12.72
C PRO A 60 -15.18 -9.46 13.20
N HIS A 61 -15.18 -10.47 12.31
CA HIS A 61 -14.76 -11.82 12.67
C HIS A 61 -13.27 -11.88 12.94
N PHE A 62 -12.45 -11.19 12.14
CA PHE A 62 -11.03 -11.02 12.43
C PHE A 62 -10.81 -10.35 13.80
N VAL A 63 -11.49 -9.23 14.06
CA VAL A 63 -11.39 -8.49 15.34
C VAL A 63 -11.76 -9.40 16.51
N LYS A 64 -12.90 -10.08 16.45
CA LYS A 64 -13.31 -11.05 17.48
C LYS A 64 -12.27 -12.15 17.67
N SER A 65 -11.75 -12.70 16.58
CA SER A 65 -10.73 -13.74 16.68
C SER A 65 -9.38 -13.23 17.20
N CYS A 66 -9.12 -11.92 17.21
CA CYS A 66 -7.94 -11.38 17.90
C CYS A 66 -8.04 -11.52 19.43
N ASP A 67 -9.26 -11.60 19.99
CA ASP A 67 -9.51 -11.88 21.41
C ASP A 67 -9.19 -13.33 21.77
N GLU A 68 -9.34 -14.20 20.78
CA GLU A 68 -9.12 -15.64 20.90
C GLU A 68 -7.65 -15.92 20.54
N SER A 69 -6.86 -16.46 21.47
CA SER A 69 -5.39 -16.62 21.34
C SER A 69 -4.92 -17.39 20.08
N GLN A 70 -5.82 -18.06 19.37
CA GLN A 70 -5.56 -19.07 18.34
C GLN A 70 -5.11 -18.54 16.96
N LEU A 71 -5.20 -17.23 16.68
CA LEU A 71 -4.87 -16.66 15.35
C LEU A 71 -3.37 -16.46 15.03
N LEU A 72 -2.42 -17.10 15.72
CA LEU A 72 -1.01 -16.68 15.57
C LEU A 72 -0.40 -16.99 14.18
N THR A 73 -1.08 -17.74 13.31
CA THR A 73 -0.61 -18.09 11.97
C THR A 73 -1.60 -17.71 10.88
N TYR A 74 -1.09 -17.53 9.65
CA TYR A 74 -1.93 -17.30 8.47
C TYR A 74 -2.94 -18.43 8.26
N GLN A 75 -2.50 -19.68 8.34
CA GLN A 75 -3.37 -20.86 8.16
C GLN A 75 -4.47 -20.93 9.23
N GLY A 76 -4.14 -20.61 10.49
CA GLY A 76 -5.13 -20.56 11.56
C GLY A 76 -6.19 -19.48 11.31
N PHE A 77 -5.76 -18.31 10.84
CA PHE A 77 -6.66 -17.24 10.45
C PHE A 77 -7.54 -17.60 9.24
N GLU A 78 -6.95 -18.15 8.18
CA GLU A 78 -7.67 -18.60 6.99
C GLU A 78 -8.72 -19.68 7.32
N ALA A 79 -8.36 -20.65 8.17
CA ALA A 79 -9.30 -21.69 8.62
C ALA A 79 -10.46 -21.08 9.40
N ARG A 80 -10.19 -20.12 10.30
CA ARG A 80 -11.23 -19.42 11.06
C ARG A 80 -12.13 -18.61 10.15
N LEU A 81 -11.56 -17.92 9.17
CA LEU A 81 -12.30 -17.15 8.18
C LEU A 81 -13.25 -18.05 7.38
N SER A 82 -12.76 -19.22 6.96
CA SER A 82 -13.54 -20.25 6.27
C SER A 82 -14.68 -20.81 7.14
N GLN A 83 -14.44 -21.06 8.43
CA GLN A 83 -15.48 -21.50 9.39
C GLN A 83 -16.61 -20.49 9.54
N ASN A 84 -16.35 -19.21 9.28
CA ASN A 84 -17.35 -18.14 9.31
C ASN A 84 -17.99 -17.88 7.93
N GLY A 85 -17.78 -18.76 6.95
CA GLY A 85 -18.42 -18.70 5.64
C GLY A 85 -17.77 -17.74 4.64
N PHE A 86 -16.54 -17.30 4.90
CA PHE A 86 -15.80 -16.42 3.99
C PHE A 86 -14.78 -17.22 3.17
N GLU A 87 -14.64 -16.85 1.90
CA GLU A 87 -13.63 -17.46 1.02
C GLU A 87 -12.21 -17.12 1.48
N LYS A 88 -11.29 -18.08 1.29
CA LYS A 88 -9.88 -17.99 1.66
C LYS A 88 -9.17 -16.78 1.05
N ASP A 89 -9.54 -16.41 -0.17
CA ASP A 89 -8.98 -15.27 -0.90
C ASP A 89 -9.25 -13.92 -0.21
N ASN A 90 -10.18 -13.87 0.76
CA ASN A 90 -10.42 -12.69 1.58
C ASN A 90 -9.43 -12.55 2.75
N ALA A 91 -8.60 -13.56 3.05
CA ALA A 91 -7.72 -13.53 4.21
C ALA A 91 -6.72 -12.36 4.15
N ILE A 92 -5.90 -12.27 3.10
CA ILE A 92 -4.95 -11.17 2.94
C ILE A 92 -5.65 -9.80 2.91
N PRO A 93 -6.72 -9.59 2.12
CA PRO A 93 -7.45 -8.33 2.15
C PRO A 93 -7.96 -7.91 3.53
N VAL A 94 -8.50 -8.85 4.33
CA VAL A 94 -8.98 -8.56 5.69
C VAL A 94 -7.82 -8.22 6.63
N LEU A 95 -6.69 -8.92 6.53
CA LEU A 95 -5.49 -8.60 7.29
C LEU A 95 -4.95 -7.20 6.94
N LEU A 96 -4.92 -6.85 5.65
CA LEU A 96 -4.52 -5.52 5.18
C LEU A 96 -5.43 -4.42 5.73
N MET A 97 -6.75 -4.65 5.79
CA MET A 97 -7.68 -3.73 6.47
C MET A 97 -7.42 -3.66 7.98
N GLY A 98 -7.06 -4.79 8.60
CA GLY A 98 -6.69 -4.88 10.01
C GLY A 98 -5.49 -4.00 10.40
N LEU A 99 -4.54 -3.76 9.48
CA LEU A 99 -3.42 -2.83 9.69
C LEU A 99 -3.87 -1.38 9.94
N GLY A 100 -5.02 -0.98 9.40
CA GLY A 100 -5.62 0.34 9.59
C GLY A 100 -6.60 0.43 10.74
N HIS A 101 -6.78 -0.65 11.53
CA HIS A 101 -7.79 -0.67 12.59
C HIS A 101 -7.44 0.27 13.75
N ARG A 102 -8.45 0.83 14.42
CA ARG A 102 -8.28 1.78 15.54
C ARG A 102 -7.57 1.16 16.75
N GLU A 103 -7.81 -0.13 17.00
CA GLU A 103 -7.22 -0.87 18.11
C GLU A 103 -5.82 -1.38 17.76
N GLU A 104 -4.83 -1.02 18.58
CA GLU A 104 -3.42 -1.40 18.40
C GLU A 104 -3.22 -2.90 18.31
N ARG A 105 -3.86 -3.65 19.19
CA ARG A 105 -3.82 -5.11 19.21
C ARG A 105 -4.24 -5.74 17.87
N VAL A 106 -5.26 -5.19 17.21
CA VAL A 106 -5.73 -5.68 15.91
C VAL A 106 -4.69 -5.38 14.83
N ARG A 107 -4.09 -4.19 14.85
CA ARG A 107 -3.01 -3.81 13.92
C ARG A 107 -1.78 -4.72 14.09
N GLU A 108 -1.35 -4.95 15.33
CA GLU A 108 -0.22 -5.81 15.63
C GLU A 108 -0.47 -7.25 15.22
N ARG A 109 -1.68 -7.77 15.45
CA ARG A 109 -2.04 -9.13 15.06
C ARG A 109 -2.03 -9.27 13.55
N ALA A 110 -2.63 -8.32 12.83
CA ALA A 110 -2.62 -8.30 11.37
C ALA A 110 -1.17 -8.29 10.83
N LYS A 111 -0.31 -7.43 11.40
CA LYS A 111 1.11 -7.37 11.05
C LYS A 111 1.81 -8.72 11.28
N LYS A 112 1.68 -9.31 12.46
CA LYS A 112 2.31 -10.60 12.79
C LYS A 112 1.87 -11.73 11.85
N VAL A 113 0.58 -11.79 11.53
CA VAL A 113 0.05 -12.80 10.61
C VAL A 113 0.59 -12.57 9.19
N LEU A 114 0.63 -11.32 8.73
CA LEU A 114 1.17 -10.96 7.42
C LEU A 114 2.67 -11.24 7.29
N GLU A 115 3.47 -11.00 8.34
CA GLU A 115 4.92 -11.35 8.35
C GLU A 115 5.15 -12.86 8.23
N GLY A 116 4.20 -13.67 8.70
CA GLY A 116 4.26 -15.13 8.69
C GLY A 116 3.81 -15.80 7.41
N ILE A 117 3.40 -15.07 6.36
CA ILE A 117 2.90 -15.68 5.13
C ILE A 117 4.03 -16.38 4.35
N SER A 118 3.69 -17.43 3.61
CA SER A 118 4.65 -18.14 2.74
C SER A 118 4.76 -17.49 1.36
N ALA A 119 5.66 -18.01 0.54
CA ALA A 119 5.80 -17.60 -0.85
C ALA A 119 4.53 -17.85 -1.68
N HIS A 120 3.72 -18.84 -1.31
CA HIS A 120 2.45 -19.11 -1.97
C HIS A 120 1.45 -17.97 -1.73
N GLU A 121 1.28 -17.56 -0.47
CA GLU A 121 0.36 -16.47 -0.11
C GLU A 121 0.83 -15.10 -0.60
N MET A 122 2.15 -14.92 -0.78
CA MET A 122 2.74 -13.68 -1.32
C MET A 122 2.08 -13.25 -2.65
N VAL A 123 1.64 -14.21 -3.47
CA VAL A 123 0.96 -13.92 -4.75
C VAL A 123 -0.32 -13.11 -4.53
N PHE A 124 -1.10 -13.42 -3.49
CA PHE A 124 -2.32 -12.67 -3.18
C PHE A 124 -1.99 -11.29 -2.61
N LEU A 125 -0.91 -11.15 -1.83
CA LEU A 125 -0.44 -9.86 -1.34
C LEU A 125 0.04 -8.94 -2.47
N VAL A 126 0.75 -9.50 -3.46
CA VAL A 126 1.10 -8.80 -4.69
C VAL A 126 -0.16 -8.44 -5.49
N GLY A 127 -1.15 -9.34 -5.56
CA GLY A 127 -2.43 -9.09 -6.21
C GLY A 127 -3.20 -7.92 -5.59
N ALA A 128 -3.06 -7.70 -4.28
CA ALA A 128 -3.70 -6.59 -3.57
C ALA A 128 -3.20 -5.20 -4.02
N LEU A 129 -2.03 -5.11 -4.68
CA LEU A 129 -1.54 -3.86 -5.28
C LEU A 129 -2.44 -3.33 -6.41
N ALA A 130 -3.29 -4.19 -6.98
CA ALA A 130 -4.25 -3.78 -8.02
C ALA A 130 -5.57 -3.23 -7.44
N ASP A 131 -5.82 -3.42 -6.15
CA ASP A 131 -6.99 -2.87 -5.45
C ASP A 131 -6.62 -1.53 -4.82
N ASP A 132 -7.25 -0.45 -5.29
CA ASP A 132 -7.01 0.93 -4.84
C ASP A 132 -7.17 1.10 -3.31
N GLU A 133 -8.03 0.31 -2.65
CA GLU A 133 -8.20 0.36 -1.19
C GLU A 133 -7.07 -0.34 -0.43
N LEU A 134 -6.41 -1.30 -1.07
CA LEU A 134 -5.42 -2.18 -0.45
C LEU A 134 -3.99 -1.90 -0.92
N ALA A 135 -3.81 -1.10 -1.97
CA ALA A 135 -2.52 -0.87 -2.61
C ALA A 135 -1.48 -0.28 -1.65
N GLU A 136 -1.86 0.72 -0.86
CA GLU A 136 -0.98 1.33 0.13
C GLU A 136 -0.55 0.34 1.24
N PRO A 137 -1.47 -0.30 1.99
CA PRO A 137 -1.07 -1.26 3.03
C PRO A 137 -0.36 -2.48 2.45
N ALA A 138 -0.70 -2.93 1.23
CA ALA A 138 0.01 -4.00 0.55
C ALA A 138 1.45 -3.60 0.23
N ALA A 139 1.68 -2.41 -0.33
CA ALA A 139 3.01 -1.90 -0.61
C ALA A 139 3.86 -1.81 0.66
N MET A 140 3.32 -1.25 1.75
CA MET A 140 4.02 -1.18 3.04
C MET A 140 4.36 -2.57 3.59
N THR A 141 3.43 -3.52 3.50
CA THR A 141 3.65 -4.90 3.96
C THR A 141 4.75 -5.58 3.17
N LEU A 142 4.75 -5.43 1.83
CA LEU A 142 5.80 -5.95 0.95
C LEU A 142 7.16 -5.32 1.25
N GLY A 143 7.20 -4.02 1.55
CA GLY A 143 8.42 -3.35 2.00
C GLY A 143 8.97 -3.93 3.30
N ASN A 144 8.11 -4.13 4.30
CA ASN A 144 8.51 -4.71 5.59
C ASN A 144 9.04 -6.15 5.48
N MET A 145 8.64 -6.88 4.44
CA MET A 145 9.17 -8.21 4.13
C MET A 145 10.58 -8.18 3.53
N GLY A 146 11.03 -7.01 3.06
CA GLY A 146 12.35 -6.78 2.48
C GLY A 146 12.63 -7.73 1.30
N THR A 147 13.81 -8.33 1.30
CA THR A 147 14.28 -9.19 0.19
C THR A 147 13.39 -10.39 -0.11
N ARG A 148 12.56 -10.85 0.84
CA ARG A 148 11.56 -11.92 0.60
C ARG A 148 10.50 -11.52 -0.43
N ALA A 149 10.21 -10.23 -0.55
CA ALA A 149 9.23 -9.69 -1.49
C ALA A 149 9.86 -9.27 -2.83
N ARG A 150 11.03 -9.79 -3.20
CA ARG A 150 11.72 -9.41 -4.45
C ARG A 150 10.87 -9.59 -5.72
N SER A 151 9.98 -10.58 -5.75
CA SER A 151 9.02 -10.77 -6.85
C SER A 151 8.04 -9.61 -7.02
N ALA A 152 7.82 -8.80 -5.98
CA ALA A 152 6.91 -7.66 -5.99
C ALA A 152 7.50 -6.39 -6.63
N ILE A 153 8.81 -6.34 -6.92
CA ILE A 153 9.45 -5.14 -7.49
C ILE A 153 8.79 -4.70 -8.80
N GLY A 154 8.46 -5.64 -9.69
CA GLY A 154 7.76 -5.34 -10.94
C GLY A 154 6.38 -4.71 -10.71
N PRO A 155 5.47 -5.42 -10.01
CA PRO A 155 4.16 -4.90 -9.63
C PRO A 155 4.19 -3.56 -8.89
N LEU A 156 5.13 -3.36 -7.96
CA LEU A 156 5.31 -2.09 -7.24
C LEU A 156 5.75 -0.97 -8.18
N ALA A 157 6.71 -1.22 -9.06
CA ALA A 157 7.14 -0.23 -10.05
C ALA A 157 5.99 0.18 -10.98
N GLU A 158 5.20 -0.79 -11.42
CA GLU A 158 4.00 -0.56 -12.23
C GLU A 158 2.95 0.27 -11.48
N LEU A 159 2.73 -0.01 -10.19
CA LEU A 159 1.83 0.78 -9.34
C LEU A 159 2.27 2.25 -9.24
N PHE A 160 3.57 2.50 -9.04
CA PHE A 160 4.11 3.87 -9.02
C PHE A 160 3.85 4.60 -10.34
N LEU A 161 4.04 3.91 -11.48
CA LEU A 161 3.89 4.49 -12.81
C LEU A 161 2.43 4.74 -13.19
N ARG A 162 1.49 3.94 -12.67
CA ARG A 162 0.04 4.12 -12.84
C ARG A 162 -0.50 5.37 -12.15
N GLY A 163 0.23 5.94 -11.20
CA GLY A 163 -0.17 7.10 -10.39
C GLY A 163 -0.44 8.42 -11.13
N LYS A 164 -0.50 8.42 -12.47
CA LYS A 164 -0.87 9.59 -13.30
C LYS A 164 -2.33 9.58 -13.78
N THR A 165 -3.09 8.50 -13.60
CA THR A 165 -4.51 8.51 -13.94
C THR A 165 -5.31 9.24 -12.85
N PRO A 166 -5.96 10.38 -13.15
CA PRO A 166 -6.76 11.12 -12.17
C PRO A 166 -7.90 10.25 -11.63
N GLY A 167 -8.19 10.36 -10.33
CA GLY A 167 -9.34 9.71 -9.69
C GLY A 167 -9.11 8.31 -9.10
N ARG A 168 -7.88 7.81 -9.05
CA ARG A 168 -7.54 6.54 -8.38
C ARG A 168 -6.80 6.76 -7.05
N LYS A 169 -7.02 5.89 -6.05
CA LYS A 169 -6.25 5.95 -4.79
C LYS A 169 -4.78 5.62 -5.01
N ALA A 170 -4.45 4.79 -6.02
CA ALA A 170 -3.08 4.57 -6.47
C ALA A 170 -2.34 5.86 -6.90
N ALA A 171 -3.06 6.94 -7.21
CA ALA A 171 -2.50 8.26 -7.51
C ALA A 171 -2.36 9.17 -6.27
N LEU A 172 -2.67 8.67 -5.07
CA LEU A 172 -2.44 9.43 -3.83
C LEU A 172 -0.94 9.49 -3.52
N PRO A 173 -0.45 10.63 -3.00
CA PRO A 173 0.94 10.73 -2.57
C PRO A 173 1.34 9.68 -1.53
N SER A 174 0.43 9.31 -0.61
CA SER A 174 0.68 8.28 0.40
C SER A 174 1.04 6.93 -0.23
N THR A 175 0.26 6.49 -1.23
CA THR A 175 0.50 5.22 -1.92
C THR A 175 1.81 5.26 -2.72
N ARG A 176 2.10 6.35 -3.44
CA ARG A 176 3.37 6.48 -4.19
C ARG A 176 4.59 6.49 -3.27
N LEU A 177 4.49 7.16 -2.12
CA LEU A 177 5.54 7.15 -1.10
C LEU A 177 5.74 5.75 -0.51
N ALA A 178 4.65 5.06 -0.16
CA ALA A 178 4.70 3.68 0.34
C ALA A 178 5.39 2.74 -0.65
N VAL A 179 5.09 2.88 -1.94
CA VAL A 179 5.76 2.11 -3.00
C VAL A 179 7.25 2.42 -3.08
N LEU A 180 7.64 3.69 -2.99
CA LEU A 180 9.04 4.10 -3.05
C LEU A 180 9.84 3.57 -1.86
N ILE A 181 9.26 3.63 -0.65
CA ILE A 181 9.81 3.01 0.56
C ILE A 181 9.95 1.51 0.35
N ALA A 182 8.88 0.82 -0.07
CA ALA A 182 8.90 -0.62 -0.25
C ALA A 182 9.98 -1.08 -1.23
N LEU A 183 10.12 -0.40 -2.38
CA LEU A 183 11.16 -0.71 -3.35
C LEU A 183 12.57 -0.52 -2.78
N SER A 184 12.78 0.50 -1.94
CA SER A 184 14.07 0.72 -1.28
C SER A 184 14.42 -0.31 -0.21
N GLU A 185 13.43 -0.84 0.51
CA GLU A 185 13.62 -1.89 1.52
C GLU A 185 13.82 -3.28 0.88
N ILE A 186 13.22 -3.52 -0.29
CA ILE A 186 13.31 -4.81 -0.98
C ILE A 186 14.67 -4.97 -1.68
N ASP A 187 14.99 -4.06 -2.61
CA ASP A 187 16.24 -4.08 -3.37
C ASP A 187 16.49 -2.68 -3.98
N PRO A 188 17.24 -1.80 -3.30
CA PRO A 188 17.46 -0.43 -3.74
C PRO A 188 18.38 -0.33 -4.98
N LEU A 189 19.14 -1.39 -5.29
CA LEU A 189 20.03 -1.44 -6.45
C LEU A 189 19.36 -2.04 -7.69
N HIS A 190 18.20 -2.68 -7.53
CA HIS A 190 17.47 -3.29 -8.64
C HIS A 190 17.20 -2.28 -9.77
N PRO A 191 17.40 -2.63 -11.05
CA PRO A 191 17.22 -1.70 -12.17
C PRO A 191 15.86 -1.01 -12.21
N ARG A 192 14.78 -1.75 -11.92
CA ARG A 192 13.42 -1.18 -11.84
C ARG A 192 13.24 -0.23 -10.66
N THR A 193 13.78 -0.56 -9.49
CA THR A 193 13.77 0.33 -8.32
C THR A 193 14.47 1.65 -8.65
N ARG A 194 15.64 1.58 -9.28
CA ARG A 194 16.39 2.77 -9.71
C ARG A 194 15.61 3.62 -10.70
N ALA A 195 14.95 3.00 -11.69
CA ALA A 195 14.10 3.70 -12.64
C ALA A 195 12.95 4.46 -11.94
N VAL A 196 12.33 3.82 -10.93
CA VAL A 196 11.28 4.45 -10.11
C VAL A 196 11.85 5.60 -9.28
N ILE A 197 12.99 5.44 -8.61
CA ILE A 197 13.65 6.51 -7.85
C ILE A 197 13.96 7.70 -8.76
N THR A 198 14.54 7.46 -9.95
CA THR A 198 14.81 8.52 -10.93
C THR A 198 13.54 9.25 -11.34
N ARG A 199 12.43 8.51 -11.53
CA ARG A 199 11.14 9.11 -11.85
C ARG A 199 10.58 9.93 -10.69
N ALA A 200 10.74 9.45 -9.46
CA ALA A 200 10.27 10.09 -8.23
C ALA A 200 10.96 11.42 -7.95
N LEU A 201 12.18 11.65 -8.44
CA LEU A 201 12.86 12.96 -8.36
C LEU A 201 12.06 14.09 -9.02
N SER A 202 11.19 13.77 -9.99
CA SER A 202 10.31 14.72 -10.67
C SER A 202 8.84 14.48 -10.31
N ASP A 203 8.55 13.87 -9.16
CA ASP A 203 7.18 13.76 -8.66
C ASP A 203 6.64 15.15 -8.27
N ALA A 204 5.33 15.35 -8.48
CA ALA A 204 4.67 16.60 -8.16
C ALA A 204 4.52 16.81 -6.64
N ASP A 205 4.50 15.72 -5.87
CA ASP A 205 4.48 15.80 -4.41
C ASP A 205 5.91 16.04 -3.86
N PRO A 206 6.13 17.11 -3.07
CA PRO A 206 7.44 17.42 -2.50
C PRO A 206 8.00 16.32 -1.59
N SER A 207 7.15 15.57 -0.90
CA SER A 207 7.57 14.53 0.03
C SER A 207 8.22 13.36 -0.72
N ILE A 208 7.65 13.02 -1.88
CA ILE A 208 8.15 11.94 -2.75
C ILE A 208 9.47 12.34 -3.40
N SER A 209 9.54 13.55 -3.95
CA SER A 209 10.77 14.03 -4.59
C SER A 209 11.92 14.20 -3.59
N LEU A 210 11.65 14.71 -2.38
CA LEU A 210 12.65 14.82 -1.32
C LEU A 210 13.15 13.44 -0.86
N PHE A 211 12.24 12.48 -0.67
CA PHE A 211 12.63 11.11 -0.32
C PHE A 211 13.47 10.46 -1.41
N ALA A 212 13.12 10.66 -2.68
CA ALA A 212 13.91 10.17 -3.82
C ALA A 212 15.34 10.76 -3.84
N VAL A 213 15.50 12.05 -3.53
CA VAL A 213 16.83 12.67 -3.39
C VAL A 213 17.65 12.01 -2.29
N ALA A 214 17.04 11.71 -1.14
CA ALA A 214 17.70 10.99 -0.05
C ALA A 214 18.12 9.57 -0.46
N LEU A 215 17.26 8.85 -1.19
CA LEU A 215 17.58 7.52 -1.73
C LEU A 215 18.74 7.55 -2.74
N VAL A 216 18.80 8.54 -3.64
CA VAL A 216 19.92 8.66 -4.58
C VAL A 216 21.26 8.84 -3.85
N LYS A 217 21.28 9.63 -2.77
CA LYS A 217 22.50 9.84 -1.96
C LYS A 217 22.95 8.55 -1.27
N THR A 218 22.02 7.83 -0.63
CA THR A 218 22.32 6.59 0.10
C THR A 218 22.75 5.47 -0.84
N VAL A 219 22.05 5.29 -1.96
CA VAL A 219 22.39 4.30 -3.01
C VAL A 219 23.71 4.65 -3.71
N GLY A 220 23.96 5.93 -3.96
CA GLY A 220 25.22 6.41 -4.53
C GLY A 220 26.41 6.20 -3.60
N ALA A 221 26.22 6.42 -2.30
CA ALA A 221 27.24 6.17 -1.27
C ALA A 221 27.56 4.67 -1.13
N ALA A 222 26.57 3.79 -1.26
CA ALA A 222 26.75 2.33 -1.20
C ALA A 222 27.62 1.76 -2.34
N LYS A 223 27.80 2.49 -3.46
CA LYS A 223 28.72 2.11 -4.54
C LYS A 223 30.18 2.49 -4.26
N LYS A 224 30.44 3.41 -3.33
CA LYS A 224 31.78 3.95 -3.05
C LYS A 224 32.69 3.17 -2.09
N PRO A 225 32.31 2.11 -1.33
CA PRO A 225 33.21 1.55 -0.34
C PRO A 225 33.84 0.23 -0.79
N VAL A 226 34.66 0.20 -1.86
CA VAL A 226 35.62 -0.90 -2.12
C VAL A 226 36.87 -0.44 -2.90
N ALA A 227 36.79 0.61 -3.73
CA ALA A 227 37.91 0.98 -4.62
C ALA A 227 39.02 1.82 -3.97
N GLU A 228 38.88 2.25 -2.71
CA GLU A 228 39.84 3.14 -2.03
C GLU A 228 40.58 2.47 -0.85
N GLN A 229 40.52 1.13 -0.77
CA GLN A 229 41.36 0.33 0.11
C GLN A 229 42.27 -0.59 -0.73
N LEU A 230 43.19 0.01 -1.50
CA LEU A 230 44.39 -0.70 -1.93
C LEU A 230 45.51 -0.33 -0.95
N PRO A 231 46.15 -1.31 -0.29
CA PRO A 231 47.26 -1.02 0.59
C PRO A 231 48.44 -0.44 -0.21
N VAL A 232 49.07 0.54 0.42
CA VAL A 232 50.33 1.17 0.04
C VAL A 232 51.33 0.07 -0.37
N ARG A 233 51.91 0.23 -1.57
CA ARG A 233 53.03 -0.57 -2.07
C ARG A 233 54.13 -0.64 -1.01
N ALA A 234 54.57 -1.84 -0.67
CA ALA A 234 55.88 -2.08 -0.07
C ALA A 234 56.97 -1.98 -1.14
#